data_AF-A0A178X3F8-F1
#
_entry.id   AF-A0A178X3F8-F1
#
_cell.length_a   1.000
_cell.length_b   1.000
_cell.length_c   1.000
_cell.angle_alpha   90.00
_cell.angle_beta   90.00
_cell.angle_gamma   90.00
#
_symmetry.space_group_name_H-M   'P 1'
#
loop_
_entity.id
_entity.type
_entity.pdbx_description
1 polymer ?
#
loop_
_entity_poly.entity_id
_entity_poly.type
_entity_poly.pdbx_seq_one_letter_code
_entity_poly.pdbx_strand_id
1 'polypeptide(L)'
;MQTVAVVGCALVGAALALALRPVVIRYAVANEPAAAPPPLGVLEVATAIVLAALAYRFGWSLELLAYSGIGGFGVSLAVIDLVARKLPNILLIAASAVLGIALGVDATLNSHGGNLARAAMAMAVALAVHGVLYALGAIAGGDLKLAGILGAGLGWTSWEAAWLGLAAGWLLGGVVVGAARIGRKRSVSRDIPLGPFLLAGALLLLLYFGPSTAAR
;
A
#
# COMPACT_ATOMS: atom_id res chain seq x y z
N MET A 1 22.34 11.01 -11.07
CA MET A 1 21.99 10.38 -9.77
C MET A 1 20.55 9.84 -9.75
N GLN A 2 19.56 10.60 -10.23
CA GLN A 2 18.15 10.18 -10.25
C GLN A 2 17.89 8.93 -11.12
N THR A 3 18.48 8.83 -12.31
CA THR A 3 18.34 7.64 -13.17
C THR A 3 18.88 6.37 -12.51
N VAL A 4 19.98 6.49 -11.76
CA VAL A 4 20.58 5.36 -11.01
C VAL A 4 19.66 4.93 -9.86
N ALA A 5 19.03 5.89 -9.16
CA ALA A 5 18.04 5.58 -8.13
C ALA A 5 16.84 4.82 -8.71
N VAL A 6 16.29 5.31 -9.82
CA VAL A 6 15.12 4.71 -10.48
C VAL A 6 15.43 3.29 -10.95
N VAL A 7 16.54 3.08 -11.66
CA VAL A 7 16.94 1.76 -12.16
C VAL A 7 17.27 0.83 -10.99
N GLY A 8 18.00 1.30 -9.99
CA GLY A 8 18.33 0.52 -8.79
C GLY A 8 17.09 0.04 -8.05
N CYS A 9 16.14 0.95 -7.78
CA CYS A 9 14.88 0.61 -7.12
C CYS A 9 13.99 -0.29 -7.96
N ALA A 10 13.96 -0.12 -9.29
CA ALA A 10 13.25 -1.02 -10.18
C ALA A 10 13.81 -2.46 -10.11
N LEU A 11 15.13 -2.62 -10.13
CA LEU A 11 15.80 -3.91 -10.01
C LEU A 11 15.59 -4.55 -8.64
N VAL A 12 15.71 -3.77 -7.56
CA VAL A 12 15.41 -4.23 -6.19
C VAL A 12 13.95 -4.65 -6.08
N GLY A 13 13.02 -3.91 -6.68
CA GLY A 13 11.60 -4.27 -6.71
C GLY A 13 11.32 -5.56 -7.45
N ALA A 14 11.93 -5.74 -8.63
CA ALA A 14 11.82 -7.00 -9.38
C ALA A 14 12.39 -8.18 -8.60
N ALA A 15 13.56 -8.01 -7.97
CA ALA A 15 14.19 -9.06 -7.16
C ALA A 15 13.37 -9.40 -5.90
N LEU A 16 12.84 -8.39 -5.20
CA LEU A 16 11.95 -8.58 -4.05
C LEU A 16 10.69 -9.33 -4.46
N ALA A 17 10.06 -8.95 -5.57
CA ALA A 17 8.88 -9.63 -6.09
C ALA A 17 9.17 -11.09 -6.47
N LEU A 18 10.33 -11.36 -7.09
CA LEU A 18 10.76 -12.71 -7.42
C LEU A 18 10.94 -13.57 -6.15
N ALA A 19 11.53 -13.00 -5.09
CA ALA A 19 11.71 -13.66 -3.80
C ALA A 19 10.38 -13.88 -3.05
N LEU A 20 9.41 -12.96 -3.17
CA LEU A 20 8.10 -13.07 -2.55
C LEU A 20 7.12 -13.96 -3.34
N ARG A 21 7.34 -14.16 -4.63
CA ARG A 21 6.52 -15.00 -5.53
C ARG A 21 6.16 -16.38 -4.94
N PRO A 22 7.09 -17.21 -4.45
CA PRO A 22 6.74 -18.52 -3.87
C PRO A 22 5.84 -18.38 -2.64
N VAL A 23 6.02 -17.34 -1.81
CA VAL A 23 5.17 -17.07 -0.65
C VAL A 23 3.77 -16.67 -1.10
N VAL A 24 3.66 -15.76 -2.08
CA VAL A 24 2.39 -15.31 -2.66
C VAL A 24 1.61 -16.49 -3.25
N ILE A 25 2.26 -17.32 -4.08
CA ILE A 25 1.61 -18.48 -4.72
C ILE A 25 1.17 -19.50 -3.66
N ARG A 26 2.04 -19.85 -2.70
CA ARG A 26 1.69 -20.80 -1.62
C ARG A 26 0.51 -20.28 -0.80
N TYR A 27 0.50 -19.01 -0.46
CA TYR A 27 -0.58 -18.41 0.33
C TYR A 27 -1.90 -18.35 -0.46
N ALA A 28 -1.83 -17.98 -1.74
CA ALA A 28 -2.99 -17.96 -2.63
C ALA A 28 -3.60 -19.35 -2.80
N VAL A 29 -2.80 -20.36 -3.17
CA VAL A 29 -3.26 -21.74 -3.36
C VAL A 29 -3.80 -22.36 -2.06
N ALA A 30 -3.20 -22.06 -0.91
CA ALA A 30 -3.66 -22.59 0.37
C ALA A 30 -5.02 -22.02 0.82
N ASN A 31 -5.40 -20.83 0.37
CA ASN A 31 -6.66 -20.19 0.74
C ASN A 31 -7.73 -20.30 -0.36
N GLU A 32 -7.32 -20.34 -1.62
CA GLU A 32 -8.20 -20.47 -2.79
C GLU A 32 -7.59 -21.45 -3.81
N PRO A 33 -7.74 -22.77 -3.60
CA PRO A 33 -7.12 -23.80 -4.44
C PRO A 33 -7.58 -23.78 -5.91
N ALA A 34 -8.78 -23.24 -6.16
CA ALA A 34 -9.36 -23.14 -7.50
C ALA A 34 -8.85 -21.92 -8.29
N ALA A 35 -8.11 -21.01 -7.64
CA ALA A 35 -7.60 -19.81 -8.30
C ALA A 35 -6.37 -20.12 -9.16
N ALA A 36 -6.34 -19.54 -10.36
CA ALA A 36 -5.13 -19.58 -11.18
C ALA A 36 -4.00 -18.80 -10.49
N PRO A 37 -2.76 -19.31 -10.49
CA PRO A 37 -1.63 -18.56 -9.95
C PRO A 37 -1.42 -17.28 -10.77
N PRO A 38 -0.92 -16.20 -10.13
CA PRO A 38 -0.62 -14.97 -10.84
C PRO A 38 0.37 -15.24 -12.01
N PRO A 39 0.14 -14.64 -13.20
CA PRO A 39 1.01 -14.88 -14.35
C PRO A 39 2.47 -14.57 -14.06
N LEU A 40 3.38 -15.26 -14.76
CA LEU A 40 4.82 -14.97 -14.69
C LEU A 40 5.09 -13.51 -15.11
N GLY A 41 5.93 -12.80 -14.35
CA GLY A 41 6.34 -11.43 -14.66
C GLY A 41 5.40 -10.34 -14.20
N VAL A 42 4.10 -10.59 -13.97
CA VAL A 42 3.16 -9.52 -13.59
C VAL A 42 3.50 -8.91 -12.23
N LEU A 43 3.77 -9.76 -11.24
CA LEU A 43 4.13 -9.31 -9.89
C LEU A 43 5.46 -8.54 -9.90
N GLU A 44 6.43 -9.04 -10.66
CA GLU A 44 7.76 -8.48 -10.80
C GLU A 44 7.74 -7.12 -11.51
N VAL A 45 7.03 -7.02 -12.63
CA VAL A 45 6.87 -5.78 -13.39
C VAL A 45 6.08 -4.75 -12.59
N ALA A 46 4.97 -5.15 -11.94
CA ALA A 46 4.19 -4.23 -11.13
C ALA A 46 5.01 -3.66 -9.96
N THR A 47 5.73 -4.52 -9.23
CA THR A 47 6.60 -4.08 -8.13
C THR A 47 7.74 -3.19 -8.61
N ALA A 48 8.37 -3.55 -9.74
CA ALA A 48 9.43 -2.73 -10.34
C ALA A 48 8.93 -1.34 -10.74
N ILE A 49 7.75 -1.25 -11.37
CA ILE A 49 7.14 0.03 -11.75
C ILE A 49 6.81 0.87 -10.52
N VAL A 50 6.22 0.28 -9.47
CA VAL A 50 5.88 1.00 -8.24
C VAL A 50 7.14 1.57 -7.58
N LEU A 51 8.20 0.76 -7.43
CA LEU A 51 9.45 1.24 -6.82
C LEU A 51 10.18 2.26 -7.70
N ALA A 52 10.14 2.09 -9.03
CA ALA A 52 10.67 3.08 -9.97
C ALA A 52 9.96 4.43 -9.86
N ALA A 53 8.63 4.43 -9.78
CA ALA A 53 7.82 5.63 -9.63
C ALA A 53 8.10 6.34 -8.30
N LEU A 54 8.19 5.60 -7.20
CA LEU A 54 8.56 6.13 -5.89
C LEU A 54 9.98 6.70 -5.90
N ALA A 55 10.95 5.99 -6.48
CA ALA A 55 12.33 6.47 -6.60
C ALA A 55 12.44 7.73 -7.45
N TYR A 56 11.66 7.82 -8.53
CA TYR A 56 11.59 9.02 -9.37
C TYR A 56 11.07 10.22 -8.58
N ARG A 57 10.07 10.01 -7.72
CA ARG A 57 9.41 11.09 -6.97
C ARG A 57 10.19 11.52 -5.71
N PHE A 58 10.76 10.57 -4.97
CA PHE A 58 11.34 10.80 -3.65
C PHE A 58 12.87 10.90 -3.64
N GLY A 59 13.54 10.46 -4.71
CA GLY A 59 15.00 10.43 -4.78
C GLY A 59 15.64 9.58 -3.67
N TRP A 60 16.95 9.69 -3.49
CA TRP A 60 17.67 8.97 -2.41
C TRP A 60 17.35 9.61 -1.05
N SER A 61 16.32 9.09 -0.37
CA SER A 61 15.85 9.56 0.93
C SER A 61 15.38 8.41 1.83
N LEU A 62 15.28 8.67 3.14
CA LEU A 62 14.65 7.72 4.07
C LEU A 62 13.15 7.57 3.79
N GLU A 63 12.50 8.60 3.25
CA GLU A 63 11.14 8.52 2.74
C GLU A 63 11.00 7.48 1.61
N LEU A 64 11.95 7.46 0.66
CA LEU A 64 11.97 6.42 -0.39
C LEU A 64 12.06 5.02 0.22
N LEU A 65 12.93 4.80 1.22
CA LEU A 65 13.04 3.50 1.88
C LEU A 65 11.71 3.09 2.54
N ALA A 66 11.08 4.03 3.25
CA ALA A 66 9.82 3.83 3.94
C ALA A 66 8.69 3.45 2.97
N TYR A 67 8.55 4.22 1.88
CA TYR A 67 7.52 3.99 0.87
C TYR A 67 7.82 2.79 -0.03
N SER A 68 9.10 2.43 -0.23
CA SER A 68 9.48 1.19 -0.91
C SER A 68 9.05 -0.04 -0.12
N GLY A 69 9.03 0.02 1.21
CA GLY A 69 8.42 -1.02 2.05
C GLY A 69 6.92 -1.19 1.76
N ILE A 70 6.17 -0.09 1.78
CA ILE A 70 4.73 -0.12 1.43
C ILE A 70 4.52 -0.61 0.00
N GLY A 71 5.25 -0.07 -0.98
CA GLY A 71 5.11 -0.44 -2.39
C GLY A 71 5.50 -1.88 -2.66
N GLY A 72 6.65 -2.32 -2.15
CA GLY A 72 7.22 -3.65 -2.37
C GLY A 72 6.34 -4.78 -1.82
N PHE A 73 5.93 -4.66 -0.57
CA PHE A 73 5.01 -5.63 0.04
C PHE A 73 3.55 -5.39 -0.38
N GLY A 74 3.18 -4.15 -0.69
CA GLY A 74 1.85 -3.74 -1.10
C GLY A 74 1.39 -4.41 -2.39
N VAL A 75 2.24 -4.50 -3.42
CA VAL A 75 1.86 -5.23 -4.66
C VAL A 75 1.57 -6.71 -4.35
N SER A 76 2.38 -7.35 -3.51
CA SER A 76 2.14 -8.74 -3.08
C SER A 76 0.83 -8.86 -2.29
N LEU A 77 0.58 -7.94 -1.36
CA LEU A 77 -0.67 -7.87 -0.61
C LEU A 77 -1.88 -7.69 -1.53
N ALA A 78 -1.79 -6.81 -2.53
CA ALA A 78 -2.86 -6.57 -3.50
C ALA A 78 -3.16 -7.81 -4.34
N VAL A 79 -2.14 -8.53 -4.81
CA VAL A 79 -2.34 -9.78 -5.56
C VAL A 79 -2.98 -10.85 -4.67
N ILE A 80 -2.52 -11.01 -3.43
CA ILE A 80 -3.12 -11.98 -2.50
C ILE A 80 -4.56 -11.59 -2.17
N ASP A 81 -4.86 -10.30 -1.99
CA ASP A 81 -6.21 -9.84 -1.70
C ASP A 81 -7.15 -10.05 -2.90
N LEU A 82 -6.68 -9.83 -4.13
CA LEU A 82 -7.42 -10.13 -5.36
C LEU A 82 -7.78 -11.60 -5.52
N VAL A 83 -6.89 -12.50 -5.08
CA VAL A 83 -7.07 -13.95 -5.24
C VAL A 83 -7.81 -14.55 -4.05
N ALA A 84 -7.30 -14.33 -2.85
CA ALA A 84 -7.69 -15.00 -1.61
C ALA A 84 -8.51 -14.14 -0.65
N ARG A 85 -8.75 -12.85 -0.97
CA ARG A 85 -9.55 -11.90 -0.15
C ARG A 85 -9.10 -11.85 1.31
N LYS A 86 -7.79 -12.01 1.51
CA LYS A 86 -7.15 -12.04 2.81
C LYS A 86 -5.84 -11.28 2.71
N LEU A 87 -5.56 -10.47 3.72
CA LEU A 87 -4.29 -9.78 3.85
C LEU A 87 -3.43 -10.50 4.89
N PRO A 88 -2.33 -11.18 4.47
CA PRO A 88 -1.47 -11.89 5.40
C PRO A 88 -0.76 -10.92 6.36
N ASN A 89 -0.97 -11.15 7.67
CA ASN A 89 -0.39 -10.31 8.72
C ASN A 89 1.14 -10.20 8.63
N ILE A 90 1.84 -11.25 8.19
CA ILE A 90 3.31 -11.23 8.08
C ILE A 90 3.79 -10.14 7.11
N LEU A 91 3.08 -9.93 5.99
CA LEU A 91 3.44 -8.89 5.01
C LEU A 91 3.05 -7.50 5.50
N LEU A 92 1.91 -7.38 6.20
CA LEU A 92 1.52 -6.12 6.84
C LEU A 92 2.54 -5.69 7.90
N ILE A 93 3.02 -6.63 8.72
CA ILE A 93 4.05 -6.39 9.74
C ILE A 93 5.39 -6.02 9.08
N ALA A 94 5.78 -6.73 8.01
CA ALA A 94 7.01 -6.39 7.29
C ALA A 94 6.93 -4.96 6.70
N ALA A 95 5.81 -4.60 6.08
CA ALA A 95 5.58 -3.27 5.54
C ALA A 95 5.58 -2.19 6.63
N SER A 96 4.89 -2.43 7.75
CA SER A 96 4.84 -1.47 8.87
C SER A 96 6.18 -1.33 9.58
N ALA A 97 6.97 -2.40 9.69
CA ALA A 97 8.31 -2.36 10.26
C ALA A 97 9.25 -1.50 9.42
N VAL A 98 9.30 -1.73 8.09
CA VAL A 98 10.13 -0.91 7.19
C VAL A 98 9.71 0.56 7.22
N LEU A 99 8.39 0.82 7.15
CA LEU A 99 7.84 2.17 7.24
C LEU A 99 8.23 2.85 8.57
N GLY A 100 7.94 2.22 9.70
CA GLY A 100 8.15 2.79 11.03
C GLY A 100 9.63 3.01 11.35
N ILE A 101 10.50 2.06 10.99
CA ILE A 101 11.95 2.21 11.18
C ILE A 101 12.48 3.35 10.33
N ALA A 102 12.17 3.39 9.04
CA ALA A 102 12.70 4.42 8.14
C ALA A 102 12.24 5.83 8.53
N LEU A 103 10.95 6.01 8.83
CA LEU A 103 10.41 7.30 9.29
C LEU A 103 10.89 7.68 10.69
N GLY A 104 11.05 6.71 11.59
CA GLY A 104 11.60 6.94 12.92
C GLY A 104 13.06 7.41 12.87
N VAL A 105 13.87 6.78 12.02
CA VAL A 105 15.26 7.22 11.76
C VAL A 105 15.29 8.60 11.11
N ASP A 106 14.38 8.89 10.18
CA ASP A 106 14.31 10.22 9.56
C ASP A 106 13.92 11.31 10.58
N ALA A 107 12.97 11.01 11.46
CA ALA A 107 12.53 11.91 12.52
C ALA A 107 13.66 12.24 13.50
N THR A 108 14.52 11.28 13.84
CA THR A 108 15.63 11.47 14.78
C THR A 108 16.81 12.19 14.14
N LEU A 109 17.16 11.85 12.90
CA LEU A 109 18.31 12.45 12.22
C LEU A 109 18.03 13.86 11.70
N ASN A 110 16.81 14.12 11.21
CA ASN A 110 16.47 15.36 10.52
C ASN A 110 15.51 16.25 11.33
N SER A 111 15.29 15.96 12.61
CA SER A 111 14.39 16.72 13.51
C SER A 111 12.93 16.81 13.04
N HIS A 112 12.44 15.84 12.26
CA HIS A 112 11.06 15.76 11.78
C HIS A 112 10.08 15.16 12.80
N GLY A 113 10.28 15.42 14.10
CA GLY A 113 9.42 14.90 15.17
C GLY A 113 7.94 15.29 15.00
N GLY A 114 7.66 16.48 14.45
CA GLY A 114 6.31 16.92 14.12
C GLY A 114 5.63 16.06 13.04
N ASN A 115 6.39 15.62 12.02
CA ASN A 115 5.87 14.73 10.97
C ASN A 115 5.58 13.34 11.55
N LEU A 116 6.44 12.85 12.45
CA LEU A 116 6.21 11.56 13.13
C LEU A 116 4.95 11.60 14.01
N ALA A 117 4.76 12.68 14.77
CA ALA A 117 3.55 12.87 15.57
C ALA A 117 2.31 12.93 14.69
N ARG A 118 2.35 13.66 13.58
CA ARG A 118 1.26 13.71 12.59
C ARG A 118 0.98 12.34 11.98
N ALA A 119 2.01 11.58 11.60
CA ALA A 119 1.87 10.21 11.09
C ALA A 119 1.18 9.30 12.12
N ALA A 120 1.58 9.36 13.39
CA ALA A 120 0.96 8.59 14.46
C ALA A 120 -0.51 8.98 14.68
N MET A 121 -0.82 10.28 14.66
CA MET A 121 -2.20 10.75 14.77
C MET A 121 -3.03 10.30 13.55
N ALA A 122 -2.51 10.47 12.33
CA ALA A 122 -3.20 10.03 11.11
C ALA A 122 -3.45 8.51 11.10
N MET A 123 -2.49 7.71 11.57
CA MET A 123 -2.67 6.27 11.80
C MET A 123 -3.80 5.98 12.77
N ALA A 124 -3.79 6.64 13.94
CA ALA A 124 -4.81 6.44 14.97
C ALA A 124 -6.20 6.80 14.45
N VAL A 125 -6.33 7.91 13.73
CA VAL A 125 -7.62 8.30 13.16
C VAL A 125 -8.04 7.35 12.03
N ALA A 126 -7.12 6.94 11.15
CA ALA A 126 -7.43 5.97 10.10
C ALA A 126 -7.93 4.64 10.70
N LEU A 127 -7.27 4.14 11.75
CA LEU A 127 -7.69 2.95 12.50
C LEU A 127 -9.04 3.15 13.20
N ALA A 128 -9.31 4.32 13.76
CA ALA A 128 -10.59 4.60 14.40
C ALA A 128 -11.74 4.59 13.39
N VAL A 129 -11.59 5.31 12.28
CA VAL A 129 -12.62 5.39 11.21
C VAL A 129 -12.87 4.02 10.59
N HIS A 130 -11.81 3.32 10.18
CA HIS A 130 -11.94 1.98 9.60
C HIS A 130 -12.36 0.95 10.66
N GLY A 131 -12.04 1.18 11.93
CA GLY A 131 -12.42 0.33 13.06
C GLY A 131 -13.93 0.33 13.27
N VAL A 132 -14.58 1.49 13.10
CA VAL A 132 -16.05 1.57 13.07
C VAL A 132 -16.60 0.75 11.92
N LEU A 133 -16.06 0.89 10.71
CA LEU A 133 -16.50 0.11 9.55
C LEU A 133 -16.30 -1.40 9.76
N TYR A 134 -15.20 -1.79 10.38
CA TYR A 134 -14.91 -3.18 10.75
C TYR A 134 -15.92 -3.70 11.78
N ALA A 135 -16.22 -2.93 12.83
CA ALA A 135 -17.19 -3.29 13.85
C ALA A 135 -18.61 -3.43 13.29
N LEU A 136 -18.95 -2.66 12.26
CA LEU A 136 -20.20 -2.77 11.50
C LEU A 136 -20.21 -3.95 10.50
N GLY A 137 -19.10 -4.68 10.37
CA GLY A 137 -18.95 -5.78 9.41
C GLY A 137 -18.83 -5.34 7.96
N ALA A 138 -18.50 -4.06 7.71
CA ALA A 138 -18.42 -3.48 6.37
C ALA A 138 -17.06 -3.71 5.68
N ILE A 139 -15.99 -3.94 6.43
CA ILE A 139 -14.64 -4.23 5.91
C ILE A 139 -13.99 -5.40 6.63
N ALA A 140 -12.97 -6.01 6.01
CA ALA A 140 -12.19 -7.06 6.65
C ALA A 140 -11.15 -6.48 7.63
N GLY A 141 -10.75 -7.29 8.62
CA GLY A 141 -9.73 -6.87 9.60
C GLY A 141 -8.34 -6.63 8.99
N GLY A 142 -8.08 -7.19 7.81
CA GLY A 142 -6.90 -6.89 7.00
C GLY A 142 -6.91 -5.46 6.48
N ASP A 143 -8.04 -5.01 5.93
CA ASP A 143 -8.21 -3.66 5.38
C ASP A 143 -8.11 -2.59 6.46
N LEU A 144 -8.63 -2.88 7.66
CA LEU A 144 -8.45 -2.03 8.83
C LEU A 144 -6.96 -1.77 9.12
N LYS A 145 -6.16 -2.83 9.20
CA LYS A 145 -4.71 -2.72 9.47
C LYS A 145 -3.99 -2.01 8.35
N LEU A 146 -4.34 -2.32 7.11
CA LEU A 146 -3.78 -1.66 5.93
C LEU A 146 -4.08 -0.17 5.94
N ALA A 147 -5.33 0.24 6.21
CA ALA A 147 -5.71 1.65 6.34
C ALA A 147 -4.91 2.38 7.42
N GLY A 148 -4.62 1.72 8.55
CA GLY A 148 -3.73 2.27 9.58
C GLY A 148 -2.31 2.51 9.07
N ILE A 149 -1.70 1.51 8.41
CA ILE A 149 -0.35 1.62 7.85
C ILE A 149 -0.27 2.71 6.78
N LEU A 150 -1.26 2.77 5.88
CA LEU A 150 -1.35 3.79 4.84
C LEU A 150 -1.61 5.18 5.44
N GLY A 151 -2.45 5.27 6.46
CA GLY A 151 -2.69 6.50 7.22
C GLY A 151 -1.41 7.03 7.87
N ALA A 152 -0.57 6.15 8.43
CA ALA A 152 0.74 6.52 8.95
C ALA A 152 1.66 7.08 7.85
N GLY A 153 1.79 6.34 6.75
CA GLY A 153 2.69 6.71 5.65
C GLY A 153 2.29 8.00 4.93
N LEU A 154 1.01 8.19 4.68
CA LEU A 154 0.48 9.41 4.07
C LEU A 154 0.46 10.58 5.06
N GLY A 155 0.14 10.32 6.32
CA GLY A 155 0.13 11.32 7.39
C GLY A 155 1.53 11.87 7.70
N TRP A 156 2.58 11.08 7.44
CA TRP A 156 3.94 11.58 7.42
C TRP A 156 4.11 12.75 6.44
N THR A 157 3.52 12.64 5.25
CA THR A 157 3.61 13.68 4.21
C THR A 157 2.75 14.90 4.57
N SER A 158 1.45 14.69 4.79
CA SER A 158 0.53 15.76 5.21
C SER A 158 -0.82 15.18 5.67
N TRP A 159 -1.66 16.01 6.30
CA TRP A 159 -3.03 15.63 6.65
C TRP A 159 -3.88 15.39 5.40
N GLU A 160 -3.72 16.26 4.41
CA GLU A 160 -4.43 16.18 3.13
C GLU A 160 -4.07 14.90 2.38
N ALA A 161 -2.78 14.52 2.36
CA ALA A 161 -2.34 13.26 1.76
C ALA A 161 -3.01 12.06 2.43
N ALA A 162 -3.11 12.03 3.76
CA ALA A 162 -3.75 10.94 4.49
C ALA A 162 -5.22 10.78 4.13
N TRP A 163 -5.99 11.86 4.21
CA TRP A 163 -7.42 11.80 3.98
C TRP A 163 -7.78 11.61 2.50
N LEU A 164 -7.12 12.33 1.59
CA LEU A 164 -7.34 12.18 0.16
C LEU A 164 -6.86 10.81 -0.33
N GLY A 165 -5.77 10.28 0.20
CA GLY A 165 -5.23 8.98 -0.20
C GLY A 165 -6.15 7.82 0.19
N LEU A 166 -6.61 7.82 1.44
CA LEU A 166 -7.58 6.82 1.91
C LEU A 166 -8.93 6.97 1.20
N ALA A 167 -9.43 8.21 1.05
CA ALA A 167 -10.68 8.47 0.33
C ALA A 167 -10.58 8.06 -1.15
N ALA A 168 -9.47 8.34 -1.83
CA ALA A 168 -9.24 7.90 -3.20
C ALA A 168 -9.31 6.38 -3.32
N GLY A 169 -8.77 5.63 -2.35
CA GLY A 169 -8.88 4.17 -2.35
C GLY A 169 -10.32 3.68 -2.25
N TRP A 170 -11.12 4.29 -1.38
CA TRP A 170 -12.55 4.01 -1.28
C TRP A 170 -13.32 4.36 -2.56
N LEU A 171 -13.02 5.51 -3.17
CA LEU A 171 -13.65 5.96 -4.42
C LEU A 171 -13.30 5.01 -5.57
N LEU A 172 -12.04 4.62 -5.72
CA LEU A 172 -11.60 3.67 -6.74
C LEU A 172 -12.32 2.32 -6.60
N GLY A 173 -12.37 1.79 -5.37
CA GLY A 173 -13.11 0.56 -5.09
C GLY A 173 -14.60 0.69 -5.40
N GLY A 174 -15.22 1.80 -4.98
CA GLY A 174 -16.63 2.09 -5.23
C GLY A 174 -16.97 2.20 -6.73
N VAL A 175 -16.14 2.88 -7.52
CA VAL A 175 -16.31 2.99 -8.98
C VAL A 175 -16.24 1.62 -9.65
N VAL A 176 -15.26 0.79 -9.27
CA VAL A 176 -15.10 -0.56 -9.85
C VAL A 176 -16.29 -1.45 -9.48
N VAL A 177 -16.72 -1.43 -8.22
CA VAL A 177 -17.92 -2.15 -7.76
C VAL A 177 -19.16 -1.66 -8.51
N GLY A 178 -19.33 -0.35 -8.66
CA GLY A 178 -20.45 0.27 -9.35
C GLY A 178 -20.52 -0.11 -10.82
N ALA A 179 -19.41 0.03 -11.55
CA ALA A 179 -19.30 -0.37 -12.96
C ALA A 179 -19.58 -1.86 -13.15
N ALA A 180 -19.06 -2.71 -12.28
CA ALA A 180 -19.31 -4.15 -12.32
C ALA A 180 -20.80 -4.51 -12.11
N ARG A 181 -21.51 -3.75 -11.25
CA ARG A 181 -22.95 -3.92 -11.02
C ARG A 181 -23.80 -3.45 -12.20
N ILE A 182 -23.42 -2.36 -12.86
CA ILE A 182 -24.13 -1.84 -14.05
C ILE A 182 -23.96 -2.81 -15.22
N GLY A 183 -22.78 -3.40 -15.40
CA GLY A 183 -22.47 -4.30 -16.51
C GLY A 183 -22.98 -5.73 -16.37
N ARG A 184 -23.46 -6.19 -15.20
CA ARG A 184 -23.90 -7.58 -14.98
C ARG A 184 -25.30 -7.66 -14.35
N LYS A 185 -26.22 -8.41 -14.97
CA LYS A 185 -27.56 -8.76 -14.41
C LYS A 185 -27.52 -9.72 -13.20
N ARG A 186 -26.35 -10.14 -12.72
CA ARG A 186 -26.21 -11.16 -11.66
C ARG A 186 -25.35 -10.63 -10.52
N SER A 187 -25.83 -10.86 -9.29
CA SER A 187 -25.22 -10.56 -8.00
C SER A 187 -23.70 -10.47 -8.09
N VAL A 188 -23.17 -9.24 -8.16
CA VAL A 188 -21.76 -9.01 -7.81
C VAL A 188 -21.66 -9.43 -6.35
N SER A 189 -21.01 -10.57 -6.09
CA SER A 189 -20.77 -11.02 -4.71
C SER A 189 -20.20 -9.84 -3.94
N ARG A 190 -20.67 -9.67 -2.70
CA ARG A 190 -20.33 -8.57 -1.79
C ARG A 190 -18.83 -8.42 -1.46
N ASP A 191 -17.96 -9.18 -2.13
CA ASP A 191 -16.58 -9.46 -1.73
C ASP A 191 -15.60 -8.97 -2.80
N ILE A 192 -15.71 -7.69 -3.19
CA ILE A 192 -14.64 -7.06 -3.94
C ILE A 192 -13.55 -6.66 -2.93
N PRO A 193 -12.30 -7.16 -3.10
CA PRO A 193 -11.20 -6.86 -2.19
C PRO A 193 -10.86 -5.38 -2.21
N LEU A 194 -10.84 -4.75 -1.03
CA LEU A 194 -10.65 -3.31 -0.86
C LEU A 194 -9.15 -2.94 -0.86
N GLY A 195 -8.27 -3.86 -0.43
CA GLY A 195 -6.84 -3.62 -0.26
C GLY A 195 -6.11 -3.05 -1.48
N PRO A 196 -6.29 -3.60 -2.70
CA PRO A 196 -5.67 -3.08 -3.91
C PRO A 196 -6.02 -1.62 -4.19
N PHE A 197 -7.27 -1.23 -3.91
CA PHE A 197 -7.73 0.14 -4.16
C PHE A 197 -7.19 1.11 -3.11
N LEU A 198 -7.14 0.71 -1.84
CA LEU A 198 -6.48 1.50 -0.79
C LEU A 198 -5.00 1.73 -1.11
N LEU A 199 -4.28 0.69 -1.54
CA LEU A 199 -2.89 0.81 -1.97
C LEU A 199 -2.72 1.72 -3.19
N ALA A 200 -3.60 1.60 -4.18
CA ALA A 200 -3.58 2.46 -5.37
C ALA A 200 -3.82 3.93 -5.02
N GLY A 201 -4.83 4.21 -4.18
CA GLY A 201 -5.10 5.56 -3.68
C GLY A 201 -3.91 6.14 -2.93
N ALA A 202 -3.30 5.38 -2.03
CA ALA A 202 -2.11 5.82 -1.32
C ALA A 202 -0.94 6.09 -2.26
N LEU A 203 -0.65 5.21 -3.22
CA LEU A 203 0.43 5.40 -4.19
C LEU A 203 0.21 6.67 -5.01
N LEU A 204 -1.00 6.90 -5.53
CA LEU A 204 -1.32 8.09 -6.31
C LEU A 204 -1.05 9.38 -5.53
N LEU A 205 -1.48 9.43 -4.27
CA LEU A 205 -1.31 10.63 -3.45
C LEU A 205 0.12 10.82 -2.96
N LEU A 206 0.86 9.74 -2.67
CA LEU A 206 2.31 9.84 -2.42
C LEU A 206 3.05 10.40 -3.63
N LEU A 207 2.70 9.98 -4.85
CA LEU A 207 3.29 10.49 -6.07
C LEU A 207 2.90 11.96 -6.34
N TYR A 208 1.70 12.37 -5.96
CA TYR A 208 1.24 13.76 -6.08
C TYR A 208 1.98 14.68 -5.10
N PHE A 209 1.89 14.40 -3.80
CA PHE A 209 2.47 15.26 -2.75
C PHE A 209 4.00 15.23 -2.74
N GLY A 210 4.61 14.05 -2.89
CA GLY A 210 6.07 13.88 -2.89
C GLY A 210 6.75 14.05 -1.54
N PRO A 211 8.06 14.37 -1.54
CA PRO A 211 8.84 14.45 -0.33
C PRO A 211 8.28 15.47 0.64
N SER A 212 8.16 15.08 1.90
CA SER A 212 7.76 15.99 2.98
C SER A 212 8.79 17.10 3.25
N THR A 213 10.01 16.91 2.74
CA THR A 213 11.20 17.73 2.95
C THR A 213 11.58 18.62 1.76
N ALA A 214 10.91 18.48 0.61
CA ALA A 214 11.17 19.30 -0.56
C ALA A 214 10.49 20.68 -0.42
N ALA A 215 11.19 21.61 0.22
CA ALA A 215 10.93 23.05 0.30
C ALA A 215 9.60 23.49 0.96
N ARG A 216 9.70 23.93 2.22
CA ARG A 216 9.13 25.20 2.66
C ARG A 216 10.24 26.10 3.17
#